data_AF-A0A7Y4XB74-F1
#
_entry.id   AF-A0A7Y4XB74-F1
#
_cell.length_a   1.000
_cell.length_b   1.000
_cell.length_c   1.000
_cell.angle_alpha   90.00
_cell.angle_beta   90.00
_cell.angle_gamma   90.00
#
_symmetry.space_group_name_H-M   'P 1'
#
loop_
_entity.id
_entity.type
_entity.pdbx_description
1 polymer ?
#
loop_
_entity_poly.entity_id
_entity_poly.type
_entity_poly.pdbx_seq_one_letter_code
_entity_poly.pdbx_strand_id
1 'polypeptide(L)'
;MFSPSVVDKRATMQWYGRWCGWLLVFGFGLSSIGKQAAAERCLNLGFTASTPVSVTPGPGRIAVADFNNDGKDDLAVADLDGNPLVVKLGNGSGGFTAGPTPTVTTGNPEKIAVGDFNNDGKPDLAAAYSTTLLGILWGDGTGKFIETADSATNTTIIP
;
A
#
# COMPACT_ATOMS: atom_id res chain seq x y z
N MET A 1 -48.95 14.52 -11.34
CA MET A 1 -49.46 13.62 -10.27
C MET A 1 -48.93 12.24 -10.59
N PHE A 2 -47.89 11.78 -9.88
CA PHE A 2 -47.52 10.39 -9.52
C PHE A 2 -46.09 10.42 -8.92
N SER A 3 -45.92 9.67 -7.85
CA SER A 3 -44.92 9.78 -6.78
C SER A 3 -43.53 9.19 -7.09
N PRO A 4 -42.50 9.48 -6.26
CA PRO A 4 -41.10 9.10 -6.47
C PRO A 4 -40.78 7.74 -5.83
N SER A 5 -39.94 6.93 -6.48
CA SER A 5 -39.01 5.95 -5.84
C SER A 5 -38.36 5.06 -6.89
N VAL A 6 -37.04 5.20 -7.08
CA VAL A 6 -36.02 4.15 -6.90
C VAL A 6 -34.68 4.88 -6.85
N VAL A 7 -34.04 4.91 -5.67
CA VAL A 7 -32.63 5.25 -5.55
C VAL A 7 -31.86 3.99 -5.97
N ASP A 8 -31.28 3.99 -7.16
CA ASP A 8 -30.25 3.01 -7.49
C ASP A 8 -28.93 3.48 -6.87
N LYS A 9 -28.42 2.70 -5.90
CA LYS A 9 -27.16 2.94 -5.18
C LYS A 9 -25.94 2.37 -5.90
N ARG A 10 -26.01 2.14 -7.21
CA ARG A 10 -24.84 1.73 -8.01
C ARG A 10 -24.23 2.94 -8.68
N ALA A 11 -23.51 3.69 -7.86
CA ALA A 11 -22.58 4.71 -8.28
C ALA A 11 -21.62 4.16 -9.35
N THR A 12 -21.81 4.64 -10.57
CA THR A 12 -20.78 5.17 -11.45
C THR A 12 -19.36 5.14 -10.86
N MET A 13 -18.60 4.07 -11.13
CA MET A 13 -17.15 4.06 -11.00
C MET A 13 -16.56 3.86 -12.39
N GLN A 14 -16.76 4.87 -13.24
CA GLN A 14 -16.05 5.01 -14.51
C GLN A 14 -15.50 6.44 -14.59
N TRP A 15 -14.19 6.53 -14.38
CA TRP A 15 -13.29 7.47 -15.07
C TRP A 15 -13.65 8.97 -15.04
N TYR A 16 -13.42 9.63 -13.90
CA TYR A 16 -13.14 11.07 -13.86
C TYR A 16 -11.64 11.33 -13.69
N GLY A 17 -10.85 10.87 -14.67
CA GLY A 17 -9.41 11.16 -14.79
C GLY A 17 -9.06 12.13 -15.93
N ARG A 18 -10.04 12.80 -16.54
CA ARG A 18 -9.83 13.81 -17.59
C ARG A 18 -10.89 14.90 -17.38
N TRP A 19 -10.61 16.12 -17.84
CA TRP A 19 -11.42 17.36 -17.70
C TRP A 19 -11.07 18.30 -16.51
N CYS A 20 -9.81 18.74 -16.39
CA CYS A 20 -9.53 20.06 -15.80
C CYS A 20 -8.62 20.91 -16.75
N GLY A 21 -8.78 20.75 -18.07
CA GLY A 21 -7.94 21.42 -19.09
C GLY A 21 -8.67 22.27 -20.15
N TRP A 22 -9.99 22.47 -20.06
CA TRP A 22 -10.76 23.17 -21.12
C TRP A 22 -11.67 24.31 -20.64
N LEU A 23 -11.60 24.73 -19.38
CA LEU A 23 -12.42 25.82 -18.85
C LEU A 23 -11.58 27.06 -18.49
N LEU A 24 -10.82 27.61 -19.45
CA LEU A 24 -10.22 28.95 -19.32
C LEU A 24 -10.18 29.75 -20.65
N VAL A 25 -10.99 29.42 -21.67
CA VAL A 25 -10.93 30.15 -22.97
C VAL A 25 -12.17 30.99 -23.29
N PHE A 26 -13.33 30.82 -22.63
CA PHE A 26 -14.46 31.73 -22.88
C PHE A 26 -15.09 32.18 -21.57
N GLY A 27 -14.79 33.43 -21.20
CA GLY A 27 -15.36 34.10 -20.06
C GLY A 27 -16.86 34.27 -20.24
N PHE A 28 -17.63 33.61 -19.37
CA PHE A 28 -19.01 34.00 -19.09
C PHE A 28 -19.10 34.42 -17.62
N GLY A 29 -19.62 35.62 -17.43
CA GLY A 29 -19.74 36.27 -16.13
C GLY A 29 -20.66 35.51 -15.19
N LEU A 30 -20.10 35.09 -14.05
CA LEU A 30 -20.86 34.78 -12.86
C LEU A 30 -20.46 35.77 -11.76
N SER A 31 -21.48 36.28 -11.08
CA SER A 31 -21.42 37.28 -10.03
C SER A 31 -20.55 36.82 -8.85
N SER A 32 -20.04 37.80 -8.12
CA SER A 32 -18.86 37.77 -7.24
C SER A 32 -18.95 36.93 -5.97
N ILE A 33 -19.80 35.89 -5.89
CA ILE A 33 -19.90 35.00 -4.72
C ILE A 33 -19.56 33.53 -5.07
N GLY A 34 -19.41 33.17 -6.36
CA GLY A 34 -19.07 31.80 -6.78
C GLY A 34 -17.61 31.55 -7.19
N LYS A 35 -16.77 32.60 -7.27
CA LYS A 35 -15.42 32.49 -7.88
C LYS A 35 -14.32 31.93 -6.97
N GLN A 36 -14.55 31.83 -5.66
CA GLN A 36 -13.56 31.22 -4.74
C GLN A 36 -13.87 29.75 -4.40
N ALA A 37 -15.12 29.28 -4.55
CA ALA A 37 -15.49 27.91 -4.18
C ALA A 37 -15.30 26.85 -5.29
N ALA A 38 -15.04 27.25 -6.55
CA ALA A 38 -14.84 26.32 -7.67
C ALA A 38 -13.37 26.18 -8.10
N ALA A 39 -12.55 27.22 -7.91
CA ALA A 39 -11.12 27.19 -8.27
C ALA A 39 -10.26 26.44 -7.23
N GLU A 40 -10.70 26.36 -5.97
CA GLU A 40 -9.95 25.69 -4.90
C GLU A 40 -10.10 24.15 -4.89
N ARG A 41 -10.99 23.59 -5.73
CA ARG A 41 -11.22 22.13 -5.80
C ARG A 41 -10.39 21.38 -6.83
N CYS A 42 -9.65 22.07 -7.73
CA CYS A 42 -8.72 21.42 -8.67
C CYS A 42 -7.23 21.57 -8.26
N LEU A 43 -6.88 22.19 -7.13
CA LEU A 43 -5.46 22.43 -6.78
C LEU A 43 -5.10 22.32 -5.30
N ASN A 44 -5.88 21.60 -4.49
CA ASN A 44 -5.43 21.19 -3.17
C ASN A 44 -5.42 19.67 -3.11
N LEU A 45 -4.29 19.05 -3.51
CA LEU A 45 -4.10 17.60 -3.37
C LEU A 45 -4.05 17.17 -1.88
N GLY A 46 -4.28 18.08 -0.93
CA GLY A 46 -4.71 17.74 0.41
C GLY A 46 -3.75 16.83 1.18
N PHE A 47 -2.46 16.83 0.82
CA PHE A 47 -1.45 16.08 1.53
C PHE A 47 -1.20 16.76 2.88
N THR A 48 -2.00 16.39 3.88
CA THR A 48 -1.72 16.71 5.28
C THR A 48 -0.62 15.79 5.76
N ALA A 49 0.53 16.35 6.18
CA ALA A 49 1.58 15.56 6.79
C ALA A 49 1.05 14.90 8.07
N SER A 50 1.01 13.56 8.10
CA SER A 50 0.74 12.79 9.31
C SER A 50 1.96 12.85 10.24
N THR A 51 1.74 12.61 11.54
CA THR A 51 2.83 12.51 12.51
C THR A 51 3.76 11.33 12.14
N PRO A 52 5.09 11.53 12.07
CA PRO A 52 6.02 10.44 11.82
C PRO A 52 5.84 9.31 12.82
N VAL A 53 5.70 8.08 12.32
CA VAL A 53 5.66 6.89 13.18
C VAL A 53 7.07 6.33 13.27
N SER A 54 7.54 6.12 14.49
CA SER A 54 8.83 5.45 14.71
C SER A 54 8.69 3.98 14.30
N VAL A 55 9.35 3.63 13.21
CA VAL A 55 9.63 2.24 12.88
C VAL A 55 10.95 1.89 13.56
N THR A 56 10.90 0.90 14.44
CA THR A 56 12.07 0.15 14.86
C THR A 56 11.95 -1.21 14.17
N PRO A 57 12.90 -1.57 13.32
CA PRO A 57 14.26 -1.00 13.21
C PRO A 57 14.37 0.19 12.23
N GLY A 58 15.54 0.84 12.15
CA GLY A 58 15.77 2.06 11.36
C GLY A 58 15.35 1.90 9.88
N PRO A 59 14.98 2.98 9.16
CA PRO A 59 14.39 2.85 7.83
C PRO A 59 15.46 2.51 6.77
N GLY A 60 15.72 1.22 6.55
CA GLY A 60 16.57 0.73 5.45
C GLY A 60 15.82 0.64 4.12
N ARG A 61 14.72 -0.12 4.10
CA ARG A 61 13.78 -0.28 2.97
C ARG A 61 12.37 -0.54 3.48
N ILE A 62 11.39 0.00 2.75
CA ILE A 62 9.97 -0.13 3.08
C ILE A 62 9.24 -0.71 1.87
N ALA A 63 8.34 -1.65 2.13
CA ALA A 63 7.37 -2.20 1.19
C ALA A 63 5.96 -1.94 1.70
N VAL A 64 5.01 -1.69 0.79
CA VAL A 64 3.61 -1.35 1.10
C VAL A 64 2.68 -2.32 0.39
N ALA A 65 1.76 -2.93 1.12
CA ALA A 65 0.63 -3.70 0.62
C ALA A 65 -0.38 -3.98 1.74
N ASP A 66 -1.55 -4.50 1.41
CA ASP A 66 -2.53 -5.00 2.38
C ASP A 66 -2.16 -6.42 2.82
N PHE A 67 -1.26 -6.53 3.81
CA PHE A 67 -0.70 -7.82 4.22
C PHE A 67 -1.67 -8.66 5.04
N ASN A 68 -2.74 -8.05 5.59
CA ASN A 68 -3.75 -8.71 6.41
C ASN A 68 -5.16 -8.78 5.79
N ASN A 69 -5.30 -8.35 4.52
CA ASN A 69 -6.54 -8.33 3.75
C ASN A 69 -7.68 -7.53 4.39
N ASP A 70 -7.35 -6.47 5.13
CA ASP A 70 -8.35 -5.59 5.77
C ASP A 70 -8.73 -4.36 4.92
N GLY A 71 -8.15 -4.26 3.72
CA GLY A 71 -8.35 -3.18 2.76
C GLY A 71 -7.53 -1.93 3.04
N LYS A 72 -6.53 -1.99 3.91
CA LYS A 72 -5.68 -0.84 4.29
C LYS A 72 -4.22 -1.14 4.00
N ASP A 73 -3.48 -0.08 3.67
CA ASP A 73 -2.05 -0.18 3.41
C ASP A 73 -1.29 -0.49 4.71
N ASP A 74 -0.62 -1.63 4.75
CA ASP A 74 0.34 -2.04 5.76
C ASP A 74 1.78 -1.78 5.29
N LEU A 75 2.75 -1.84 6.21
CA LEU A 75 4.17 -1.67 5.91
C LEU A 75 4.99 -2.90 6.32
N ALA A 76 5.89 -3.32 5.44
CA ALA A 76 7.02 -4.18 5.80
C ALA A 76 8.29 -3.32 5.81
N VAL A 77 9.11 -3.45 6.84
CA VAL A 77 10.31 -2.64 7.04
C VAL A 77 11.52 -3.54 7.27
N ALA A 78 12.47 -3.44 6.35
CA ALA A 78 13.79 -4.05 6.43
C ALA A 78 14.82 -2.98 6.78
N ASP A 79 15.86 -3.36 7.51
CA ASP A 79 16.89 -2.45 7.99
C ASP A 79 18.28 -2.90 7.56
N LEU A 80 19.13 -1.92 7.25
CA LEU A 80 20.53 -2.12 6.89
C LEU A 80 21.39 -2.40 8.13
N ASP A 81 20.93 -2.02 9.32
CA ASP A 81 21.68 -2.24 10.57
C ASP A 81 21.56 -3.68 11.11
N GLY A 82 21.06 -4.60 10.27
CA GLY A 82 20.97 -6.01 10.62
C GLY A 82 19.92 -6.27 11.70
N ASN A 83 18.82 -5.54 11.68
CA ASN A 83 17.68 -5.78 12.56
C ASN A 83 16.59 -6.63 11.86
N PRO A 84 15.71 -7.30 12.63
CA PRO A 84 14.68 -8.16 12.05
C PRO A 84 13.73 -7.41 11.12
N LEU A 85 13.31 -8.08 10.04
CA LEU A 85 12.17 -7.65 9.23
C LEU A 85 10.94 -7.50 10.14
N VAL A 86 10.26 -6.37 10.06
CA VAL A 86 9.03 -6.13 10.82
C VAL A 86 7.87 -5.79 9.89
N VAL A 87 6.67 -6.21 10.30
CA VAL A 87 5.41 -5.81 9.66
C VAL A 87 4.66 -4.86 10.60
N LYS A 88 4.11 -3.80 10.05
CA LYS A 88 3.32 -2.79 10.74
C LYS A 88 1.95 -2.70 10.06
N LEU A 89 0.89 -2.95 10.82
CA LEU A 89 -0.47 -2.96 10.29
C LEU A 89 -1.05 -1.56 10.28
N GLY A 90 -1.57 -1.13 9.14
CA GLY A 90 -2.14 0.18 8.92
C GLY A 90 -3.56 0.30 9.48
N ASN A 91 -3.90 1.48 9.99
CA ASN A 91 -5.27 1.80 10.39
C ASN A 91 -6.04 2.59 9.33
N GLY A 92 -5.46 2.80 8.13
CA GLY A 92 -6.07 3.54 7.01
C GLY A 92 -6.14 5.06 7.23
N SER A 93 -5.70 5.56 8.38
CA SER A 93 -5.63 6.98 8.74
C SER A 93 -4.18 7.45 8.92
N GLY A 94 -3.21 6.70 8.38
CA GLY A 94 -1.78 6.97 8.49
C GLY A 94 -1.15 6.58 9.83
N GLY A 95 -1.88 5.86 10.70
CA GLY A 95 -1.34 5.24 11.90
C GLY A 95 -1.02 3.77 11.69
N PHE A 96 -0.06 3.25 12.45
CA PHE A 96 0.41 1.87 12.33
C PHE A 96 0.55 1.20 13.71
N THR A 97 0.21 -0.09 13.79
CA THR A 97 0.43 -0.93 14.97
C THR A 97 1.42 -2.05 14.65
N ALA A 98 1.92 -2.75 15.68
CA ALA A 98 2.79 -3.90 15.47
C ALA A 98 1.98 -5.06 14.86
N GLY A 99 2.44 -5.58 13.73
CA GLY A 99 1.94 -6.82 13.14
C GLY A 99 2.66 -8.06 13.70
N PRO A 100 2.29 -9.25 13.22
CA PRO A 100 3.02 -10.48 13.49
C PRO A 100 4.49 -10.36 13.10
N THR A 101 5.38 -11.01 13.84
CA THR A 101 6.80 -11.08 13.47
C THR A 101 6.99 -12.11 12.35
N PRO A 102 7.56 -11.73 11.20
CA PRO A 102 7.93 -12.66 10.16
C PRO A 102 8.89 -13.75 10.66
N THR A 103 8.67 -15.00 10.25
CA THR A 103 9.63 -16.07 10.48
C THR A 103 10.65 -16.05 9.37
N VAL A 104 11.85 -15.54 9.67
CA VAL A 104 12.99 -15.47 8.74
C VAL A 104 14.14 -16.32 9.28
N THR A 105 14.63 -17.24 8.47
CA THR A 105 15.67 -18.21 8.84
C THR A 105 17.04 -17.88 8.24
N THR A 106 17.08 -17.18 7.12
CA THR A 106 18.32 -16.84 6.40
C THR A 106 19.11 -15.69 7.06
N GLY A 107 18.43 -14.85 7.82
CA GLY A 107 19.01 -13.70 8.52
C GLY A 107 18.15 -12.45 8.40
N ASN A 108 18.77 -11.29 8.53
CA ASN A 108 18.07 -10.01 8.43
C ASN A 108 18.17 -9.47 7.01
N PRO A 109 17.04 -9.32 6.28
CA PRO A 109 17.06 -8.84 4.92
C PRO A 109 17.38 -7.35 4.88
N GLU A 110 18.12 -6.94 3.86
CA GLU A 110 18.45 -5.53 3.63
C GLU A 110 17.52 -4.86 2.64
N LYS A 111 16.94 -5.65 1.72
CA LYS A 111 16.04 -5.18 0.67
C LYS A 111 14.84 -6.10 0.61
N ILE A 112 13.68 -5.51 0.33
CA ILE A 112 12.42 -6.24 0.22
C ILE A 112 11.60 -5.71 -0.96
N ALA A 113 10.80 -6.59 -1.56
CA ALA A 113 9.80 -6.27 -2.58
C ALA A 113 8.53 -7.10 -2.34
N VAL A 114 7.39 -6.60 -2.79
CA VAL A 114 6.08 -7.28 -2.67
C VAL A 114 5.66 -7.85 -4.01
N GLY A 115 5.07 -9.03 -4.00
CA GLY A 115 4.40 -9.64 -5.14
C GLY A 115 3.50 -10.78 -4.66
N ASP A 116 2.66 -11.32 -5.53
CA ASP A 116 2.02 -12.63 -5.31
C ASP A 116 2.87 -13.65 -6.06
N PHE A 117 3.81 -14.31 -5.37
CA PHE A 117 4.82 -15.17 -6.00
C PHE A 117 4.35 -16.63 -6.09
N ASN A 118 3.37 -17.02 -5.27
CA ASN A 118 2.78 -18.36 -5.29
C ASN A 118 1.39 -18.41 -5.96
N ASN A 119 0.84 -17.28 -6.41
CA ASN A 119 -0.49 -17.12 -7.01
C ASN A 119 -1.64 -17.50 -6.07
N ASP A 120 -1.49 -17.32 -4.76
CA ASP A 120 -2.56 -17.59 -3.78
C ASP A 120 -3.48 -16.37 -3.57
N GLY A 121 -3.20 -15.26 -4.25
CA GLY A 121 -3.97 -14.02 -4.19
C GLY A 121 -3.64 -13.15 -2.99
N LYS A 122 -2.58 -13.47 -2.22
CA LYS A 122 -2.14 -12.70 -1.05
C LYS A 122 -0.75 -12.13 -1.29
N PRO A 123 -0.40 -11.01 -0.62
CA PRO A 123 0.91 -10.44 -0.83
C PRO A 123 2.00 -11.25 -0.12
N ASP A 124 2.98 -11.70 -0.89
CA ASP A 124 4.24 -12.30 -0.46
C ASP A 124 5.37 -11.25 -0.45
N LEU A 125 6.49 -11.57 0.21
CA LEU A 125 7.69 -10.74 0.22
C LEU A 125 8.89 -11.47 -0.41
N ALA A 126 9.55 -10.82 -1.36
CA ALA A 126 10.90 -11.20 -1.78
C ALA A 126 11.92 -10.45 -0.92
N ALA A 127 12.86 -11.18 -0.33
CA ALA A 127 13.86 -10.67 0.60
C ALA A 127 15.27 -10.91 0.06
N ALA A 128 16.07 -9.85 -0.06
CA ALA A 128 17.48 -9.94 -0.39
C ALA A 128 18.32 -9.63 0.84
N TYR A 129 19.30 -10.50 1.09
CA TYR A 129 20.18 -10.43 2.25
C TYR A 129 21.49 -9.73 1.88
N SER A 130 22.31 -9.41 2.89
CA SER A 130 23.68 -8.90 2.70
C SER A 130 24.61 -9.92 2.00
N THR A 131 24.17 -11.17 1.94
CA THR A 131 24.83 -12.29 1.25
C THR A 131 24.33 -12.38 -0.21
N THR A 132 24.70 -13.46 -0.92
CA THR A 132 24.18 -13.75 -2.27
C THR A 132 22.83 -14.46 -2.27
N LEU A 133 22.16 -14.56 -1.12
CA LEU A 133 20.90 -15.28 -0.97
C LEU A 133 19.70 -14.35 -1.22
N LEU A 134 18.65 -14.94 -1.79
CA LEU A 134 17.34 -14.33 -1.98
C LEU A 134 16.29 -15.31 -1.47
N GLY A 135 15.49 -14.91 -0.49
CA GLY A 135 14.40 -15.73 0.04
C GLY A 135 13.05 -15.19 -0.41
N ILE A 136 12.06 -16.08 -0.54
CA ILE A 136 10.66 -15.69 -0.64
C ILE A 136 9.99 -16.01 0.69
N LEU A 137 9.24 -15.04 1.20
CA LEU A 137 8.42 -15.20 2.39
C LEU A 137 6.97 -15.23 1.93
N TRP A 138 6.32 -16.38 2.10
CA TRP A 138 4.90 -16.52 1.76
C TRP A 138 4.04 -15.82 2.80
N GLY A 139 3.14 -14.97 2.33
CA GLY A 139 2.15 -14.29 3.14
C GLY A 139 0.91 -15.16 3.32
N ASP A 140 0.44 -15.34 4.55
CA ASP A 140 -0.80 -16.07 4.78
C ASP A 140 -2.06 -15.19 4.68
N GLY A 141 -1.87 -13.89 4.45
CA GLY A 141 -2.93 -12.88 4.38
C GLY A 141 -3.45 -12.42 5.73
N THR A 142 -2.74 -12.72 6.83
CA THR A 142 -3.04 -12.24 8.18
C THR A 142 -1.95 -11.31 8.72
N GLY A 143 -1.04 -10.86 7.85
CA GLY A 143 0.18 -10.14 8.18
C GLY A 143 1.32 -11.04 8.65
N LYS A 144 1.15 -12.37 8.61
CA LYS A 144 2.19 -13.34 8.97
C LYS A 144 2.90 -13.86 7.72
N PHE A 145 4.20 -14.03 7.87
CA PHE A 145 5.11 -14.44 6.82
C PHE A 145 5.97 -15.61 7.27
N ILE A 146 6.18 -16.58 6.37
CA ILE A 146 7.11 -17.68 6.57
C ILE A 146 8.08 -17.70 5.40
N GLU A 147 9.37 -17.54 5.69
CA GLU A 147 10.41 -17.78 4.68
C GLU A 147 10.37 -19.24 4.25
N THR A 148 10.14 -19.46 2.96
CA THR A 148 10.36 -20.75 2.35
C THR A 148 11.80 -20.81 1.85
N ALA A 149 12.47 -21.92 2.12
CA ALA A 149 13.82 -22.13 1.65
C ALA A 149 13.78 -22.30 0.13
N ASP A 150 13.94 -21.19 -0.60
CA ASP A 150 14.33 -21.26 -2.00
C ASP A 150 15.40 -20.20 -2.26
N SER A 151 16.63 -20.56 -1.91
CA SER A 151 17.82 -19.82 -2.32
C SER A 151 18.84 -20.81 -2.86
N ALA A 152 18.97 -20.83 -4.19
CA ALA A 152 20.09 -21.35 -4.99
C ALA A 152 20.04 -22.78 -5.55
N THR A 153 18.95 -23.54 -5.43
CA THR A 153 18.78 -24.74 -6.26
C THR A 153 17.47 -24.66 -7.01
N ASN A 154 17.55 -24.74 -8.33
CA ASN A 154 16.46 -25.04 -9.25
C ASN A 154 15.73 -26.33 -8.84
N THR A 155 14.96 -26.27 -7.76
CA THR A 155 14.16 -27.36 -7.23
C THR A 155 12.82 -26.75 -6.91
N THR A 156 11.99 -26.71 -7.94
CA THR A 156 10.54 -26.68 -7.85
C THR A 156 10.08 -27.44 -6.61
N ILE A 157 9.54 -26.73 -5.63
CA ILE A 157 8.63 -27.35 -4.66
C ILE A 157 7.26 -26.71 -4.89
N ILE A 158 6.55 -27.29 -5.85
CA ILE A 158 5.09 -27.35 -5.89
C ILE A 158 4.71 -28.55 -5.01
N PRO A 159 3.81 -28.37 -4.04
CA PRO A 159 2.37 -28.58 -4.28
C PRO A 159 1.53 -27.32 -4.09
#